data_AF-A0A5N6N624-F1
#
_entry.id   AF-A0A5N6N624-F1
#
_cell.length_a   1.000
_cell.length_b   1.000
_cell.length_c   1.000
_cell.angle_alpha   90.00
_cell.angle_beta   90.00
_cell.angle_gamma   90.00
#
_symmetry.space_group_name_H-M   'P 1'
#
loop_
_entity.id
_entity.type
_entity.pdbx_description
1 polymer ?
#
loop_
_entity_poly.entity_id
_entity_poly.type
_entity_poly.pdbx_seq_one_letter_code
_entity_poly.pdbx_strand_id
1 'polypeptide(L)'
;MADGNDANRNATRLTTTDDMVAESRRRVHDIVAQVDAEMDRRARHAARARHWGWLPTMIQEWIIGERVPPYRFPGDTTPGHRLPSLGVPLEQAFAAHVACTRREMWRSGELSDEVRVLREKNDRLERRNDRLEERNDRLEKQVETLRLQVSQLMTQHGQMVDIMQEHDGRITENRVANEETQEMVQASDIMLNAWAVQFIEEPPADDGEPQFEAEDLEEEDFDEDPNEDPEEDDDDGDAASDISHVSMDSD
;
A
#
# COMPACT_ATOMS: atom_id res chain seq x y z
N MET A 1 37.42 49.95 -114.99
CA MET A 1 37.94 49.61 -113.64
C MET A 1 36.85 49.98 -112.64
N ALA A 2 36.03 49.02 -112.24
CA ALA A 2 35.02 49.18 -111.20
C ALA A 2 35.53 48.39 -109.99
N ASP A 3 35.78 49.04 -108.86
CA ASP A 3 35.67 48.39 -107.55
C ASP A 3 35.90 49.38 -106.39
N GLY A 4 35.18 49.18 -105.28
CA GLY A 4 35.73 49.46 -103.95
C GLY A 4 35.07 50.49 -103.02
N ASN A 5 33.98 51.21 -103.36
CA ASN A 5 33.45 52.25 -102.45
C ASN A 5 32.23 51.86 -101.58
N ASP A 6 31.75 50.61 -101.68
CA ASP A 6 30.61 50.11 -100.87
C ASP A 6 31.01 49.39 -99.57
N ALA A 7 32.31 49.12 -99.36
CA ALA A 7 32.78 48.47 -98.14
C ALA A 7 32.75 49.40 -96.91
N ASN A 8 33.04 50.70 -97.10
CA ASN A 8 33.20 51.62 -95.97
C ASN A 8 31.85 52.04 -95.35
N ARG A 9 30.83 52.33 -96.17
CA ARG A 9 29.49 52.70 -95.66
C ARG A 9 28.78 51.55 -94.94
N ASN A 10 29.02 50.31 -95.38
CA ASN A 10 28.49 49.12 -94.71
C ASN A 10 29.22 48.87 -93.38
N ALA A 11 30.54 49.06 -93.30
CA ALA A 11 31.30 48.94 -92.06
C ALA A 11 30.86 49.98 -90.99
N THR A 12 30.58 51.23 -91.38
CA THR A 12 30.08 52.25 -90.45
C THR A 12 28.63 52.01 -90.02
N ARG A 13 27.78 51.50 -90.91
CA ARG A 13 26.40 51.09 -90.54
C ARG A 13 26.40 49.88 -89.61
N LEU A 14 27.19 48.85 -89.90
CA LEU A 14 27.32 47.64 -89.07
C LEU A 14 27.84 47.96 -87.67
N THR A 15 28.87 48.81 -87.55
CA THR A 15 29.40 49.24 -86.24
C THR A 15 28.39 50.09 -85.45
N THR A 16 27.66 50.99 -86.11
CA THR A 16 26.62 51.80 -85.44
C THR A 16 25.46 50.95 -84.95
N THR A 17 25.02 49.96 -85.74
CA THR A 17 23.96 49.04 -85.32
C THR A 17 24.40 48.10 -84.21
N ASP A 18 25.64 47.60 -84.26
CA ASP A 18 26.17 46.69 -83.24
C ASP A 18 26.38 47.42 -81.90
N ASP A 19 26.80 48.68 -81.93
CA ASP A 19 26.96 49.49 -80.71
C ASP A 19 25.61 49.86 -80.07
N MET A 20 24.57 50.16 -80.87
CA MET A 20 23.20 50.33 -80.36
C MET A 20 22.63 49.03 -79.75
N VAL A 21 22.95 47.87 -80.35
CA VAL A 21 22.58 46.56 -79.80
C VAL A 21 23.35 46.28 -78.50
N ALA A 22 24.63 46.62 -78.42
CA ALA A 22 25.44 46.48 -77.22
C ALA A 22 24.98 47.40 -76.08
N GLU A 23 24.55 48.62 -76.38
CA GLU A 23 24.00 49.56 -75.41
C GLU A 23 22.60 49.14 -74.93
N SER A 24 21.76 48.65 -75.85
CA SER A 24 20.47 48.05 -75.50
C SER A 24 20.63 46.84 -74.58
N ARG A 25 21.61 45.96 -74.86
CA ARG A 25 21.97 44.84 -73.99
C ARG A 25 22.43 45.33 -72.62
N ARG A 26 23.27 46.38 -72.56
CA ARG A 26 23.70 47.00 -71.28
C ARG A 26 22.52 47.54 -70.48
N ARG A 27 21.57 48.23 -71.10
CA ARG A 27 20.33 48.71 -70.43
C ARG A 27 19.48 47.56 -69.90
N VAL A 28 19.32 46.48 -70.67
CA VAL A 28 18.59 45.29 -70.22
C VAL A 28 19.29 44.65 -69.01
N HIS A 29 20.63 44.52 -69.05
CA HIS A 29 21.39 44.00 -67.92
C HIS A 29 21.28 44.88 -66.67
N ASP A 30 21.26 46.21 -66.82
CA ASP A 30 21.11 47.15 -65.71
C ASP A 30 19.70 47.06 -65.09
N ILE A 31 18.65 46.92 -65.91
CA ILE A 31 17.27 46.69 -65.45
C ILE A 31 17.16 45.35 -64.72
N VAL A 32 17.75 44.28 -65.27
CA VAL A 32 17.75 42.96 -64.64
C VAL A 32 18.49 43.00 -63.30
N ALA A 33 19.66 43.64 -63.24
CA ALA A 33 20.41 43.80 -62.00
C ALA A 33 19.63 44.62 -60.95
N GLN A 34 18.89 45.65 -61.37
CA GLN A 34 18.04 46.44 -60.49
C GLN A 34 16.87 45.63 -59.93
N VAL A 35 16.23 44.81 -60.76
CA VAL A 35 15.14 43.91 -60.37
C VAL A 35 15.65 42.82 -59.42
N ASP A 36 16.79 42.19 -59.73
CA ASP A 36 17.40 41.17 -58.87
C ASP A 36 17.77 41.74 -57.50
N ALA A 37 18.38 42.93 -57.46
CA ALA A 37 18.70 43.61 -56.21
C ALA A 37 17.46 43.95 -55.38
N GLU A 38 16.32 44.22 -56.02
CA GLU A 38 15.05 44.50 -55.36
C GLU A 38 14.38 43.23 -54.82
N MET A 39 14.39 42.16 -55.60
CA MET A 39 13.92 40.84 -55.20
C MET A 39 14.70 40.31 -54.00
N ASP A 40 16.02 40.50 -53.99
CA ASP A 40 16.89 40.18 -52.86
C ASP A 40 16.57 40.99 -51.60
N ARG A 41 16.17 42.27 -51.74
CA ARG A 41 15.72 43.08 -50.59
C ARG A 41 14.39 42.54 -50.05
N ARG A 42 13.44 42.22 -50.92
CA ARG A 42 12.14 41.64 -50.53
C ARG A 42 12.30 40.28 -49.86
N ALA A 43 13.14 39.40 -50.40
CA ALA A 43 13.45 38.11 -49.81
C ALA A 43 14.04 38.26 -48.40
N ARG A 44 14.96 39.21 -48.21
CA ARG A 44 15.51 39.55 -46.88
C ARG A 44 14.45 40.08 -45.91
N HIS A 45 13.54 40.94 -46.35
CA HIS A 45 12.44 41.43 -45.52
C HIS A 45 11.46 40.30 -45.15
N ALA A 46 11.09 39.44 -46.10
CA ALA A 46 10.22 38.30 -45.87
C ALA A 46 10.84 37.27 -44.90
N ALA A 47 12.15 37.01 -45.03
CA ALA A 47 12.88 36.14 -44.12
C ALA A 47 12.91 36.70 -42.69
N ARG A 48 13.13 38.01 -42.53
CA ARG A 48 13.10 38.68 -41.22
C ARG A 48 11.70 38.62 -40.57
N ALA A 49 10.64 38.83 -41.36
CA ALA A 49 9.27 38.74 -40.88
C ALA A 49 8.90 37.32 -40.43
N ARG A 50 9.44 36.27 -41.05
CA ARG A 50 9.20 34.88 -40.62
C ARG A 50 9.88 34.53 -39.29
N HIS A 51 11.09 35.01 -39.04
CA HIS A 51 11.85 34.64 -37.84
C HIS A 51 11.48 35.48 -36.60
N TRP A 52 11.09 36.74 -36.80
CA TRP A 52 10.81 37.68 -35.71
C TRP A 52 9.43 38.35 -35.79
N GLY A 53 8.55 37.90 -36.71
CA GLY A 53 7.22 38.49 -36.88
C GLY A 53 6.30 38.36 -35.67
N TRP A 54 6.59 37.42 -34.77
CA TRP A 54 5.85 37.22 -33.51
C TRP A 54 6.24 38.23 -32.42
N LEU A 55 7.45 38.79 -32.49
CA LEU A 55 8.04 39.60 -31.42
C LEU A 55 7.29 40.92 -31.17
N PRO A 56 6.88 41.71 -32.19
CA PRO A 56 6.09 42.92 -31.97
C PRO A 56 4.75 42.64 -31.28
N THR A 57 4.07 41.55 -31.66
CA THR A 57 2.80 41.13 -31.06
C THR A 57 2.96 40.78 -29.58
N MET A 58 3.97 39.96 -29.24
CA MET A 58 4.25 39.57 -27.86
C MET A 58 4.59 40.78 -26.98
N ILE A 59 5.39 41.73 -27.48
CA ILE A 59 5.72 42.95 -26.74
C ILE A 59 4.46 43.78 -26.47
N GLN A 60 3.54 43.84 -27.43
CA GLN A 60 2.29 44.58 -27.27
C GLN A 60 1.37 43.93 -26.23
N GLU A 61 1.28 42.59 -26.23
CA GLU A 61 0.58 41.82 -25.19
C GLU A 61 1.17 42.08 -23.80
N TRP A 62 2.50 42.12 -23.67
CA TRP A 62 3.15 42.46 -22.40
C TRP A 62 2.91 43.90 -21.97
N ILE A 63 2.96 44.88 -22.88
CA ILE A 63 2.66 46.29 -22.56
C ILE A 63 1.23 46.43 -22.01
N ILE A 64 0.27 45.73 -22.61
CA ILE A 64 -1.13 45.73 -22.15
C ILE A 64 -1.26 45.01 -20.80
N GLY A 65 -0.67 43.82 -20.68
CA GLY A 65 -0.76 42.98 -19.47
C GLY A 65 0.01 43.52 -18.26
N GLU A 66 1.10 44.25 -18.47
CA GLU A 66 1.93 44.88 -17.44
C GLU A 66 1.59 46.36 -17.19
N ARG A 67 0.70 46.95 -18.02
CA ARG A 67 0.32 48.37 -17.96
C ARG A 67 1.52 49.33 -17.99
N VAL A 68 2.46 49.09 -18.90
CA VAL A 68 3.69 49.91 -19.01
C VAL A 68 3.36 51.32 -19.51
N PRO A 69 3.76 52.39 -18.79
CA PRO A 69 3.50 53.77 -19.19
C PRO A 69 4.07 54.12 -20.58
N PRO A 70 3.34 54.92 -21.39
CA PRO A 70 3.84 55.40 -22.68
C PRO A 70 5.05 56.32 -22.48
N TYR A 71 6.14 56.03 -23.19
CA TYR A 71 7.33 56.88 -23.17
C TYR A 71 7.10 58.17 -23.98
N ARG A 72 7.49 59.34 -23.45
CA ARG A 72 7.38 60.63 -24.14
C ARG A 72 8.76 61.22 -24.39
N PHE A 73 9.25 61.15 -25.63
CA PHE A 73 10.38 61.97 -26.07
C PHE A 73 10.12 62.58 -27.45
N PRO A 74 10.39 63.88 -27.67
CA PRO A 74 10.24 64.53 -28.97
C PRO A 74 11.50 64.35 -29.81
N GLY A 75 11.33 63.76 -30.99
CA GLY A 75 12.30 63.79 -32.09
C GLY A 75 13.23 62.59 -32.15
N ASP A 76 12.94 61.65 -33.05
CA ASP A 76 13.98 60.86 -33.72
C ASP A 76 13.42 60.14 -34.96
N THR A 77 13.60 60.76 -36.13
CA THR A 77 13.35 60.13 -37.44
C THR A 77 14.67 60.05 -38.20
N THR A 78 15.37 58.93 -38.08
CA THR A 78 16.49 58.59 -38.97
C THR A 78 16.30 57.16 -39.51
N PRO A 79 16.16 56.96 -40.83
CA PRO A 79 15.96 55.64 -41.41
C PRO A 79 17.31 55.00 -41.74
N GLY A 80 17.88 54.27 -40.78
CA GLY A 80 18.91 53.25 -41.02
C GLY A 80 18.28 51.86 -40.89
N HIS A 81 18.80 50.87 -41.62
CA HIS A 81 18.28 49.49 -41.69
C HIS A 81 17.95 48.88 -40.31
N ARG A 82 16.70 49.07 -39.85
CA ARG A 82 16.22 48.67 -38.53
C ARG A 82 15.49 47.32 -38.60
N LEU A 83 15.53 46.62 -37.47
CA LEU A 83 14.65 45.51 -37.13
C LEU A 83 13.18 45.89 -37.39
N PRO A 84 12.24 44.92 -37.53
CA PRO A 84 10.82 45.22 -37.64
C PRO A 84 10.42 46.25 -36.57
N SER A 85 9.73 47.31 -36.98
CA SER A 85 9.28 48.35 -36.06
C SER A 85 8.38 47.72 -35.00
N LEU A 86 8.73 47.87 -33.73
CA LEU A 86 7.99 47.29 -32.61
C LEU A 86 6.62 47.95 -32.39
N GLY A 87 6.30 49.03 -33.12
CA GLY A 87 5.08 49.82 -32.92
C GLY A 87 5.08 50.66 -31.64
N VAL A 88 6.11 50.51 -30.81
CA VAL A 88 6.32 51.16 -29.51
C VAL A 88 7.80 51.53 -29.32
N PRO A 89 8.14 52.52 -28.48
CA PRO A 89 9.52 52.88 -28.14
C PRO A 89 10.30 51.69 -27.54
N LEU A 90 11.59 51.62 -27.81
CA LEU A 90 12.47 50.53 -27.37
C LEU A 90 12.53 50.45 -25.83
N GLU A 91 12.56 51.59 -25.15
CA GLU A 91 12.56 51.66 -23.69
C GLU A 91 11.27 51.09 -23.10
N GLN A 92 10.13 51.33 -23.76
CA GLN A 92 8.83 50.81 -23.33
C GLN A 92 8.74 49.29 -23.51
N ALA A 93 9.25 48.78 -24.65
CA ALA A 93 9.35 47.34 -24.89
C ALA A 93 10.28 46.63 -23.88
N PHE A 94 11.42 47.26 -23.56
CA PHE A 94 12.35 46.74 -22.57
C PHE A 94 11.73 46.73 -21.16
N ALA A 95 11.02 47.80 -20.78
CA ALA A 95 10.31 47.86 -19.51
C ALA A 95 9.21 46.77 -19.40
N ALA A 96 8.46 46.52 -20.48
CA ALA A 96 7.47 45.44 -20.54
C ALA A 96 8.11 44.06 -20.40
N HIS A 97 9.24 43.83 -21.06
CA HIS A 97 9.98 42.59 -20.94
C HIS A 97 10.45 42.35 -19.50
N VAL A 98 11.12 43.33 -18.88
CA VAL A 98 11.60 43.21 -17.49
C VAL A 98 10.45 42.99 -16.50
N ALA A 99 9.33 43.69 -16.65
CA ALA A 99 8.15 43.52 -15.81
C ALA A 99 7.55 42.12 -15.94
N CYS A 100 7.35 41.65 -17.18
CA CYS A 100 6.86 40.32 -17.48
C CYS A 100 7.80 39.24 -16.91
N THR A 101 9.11 39.33 -17.19
CA THR A 101 10.10 38.39 -16.67
C THR A 101 10.12 38.38 -15.14
N ARG A 102 9.99 39.53 -14.49
CA ARG A 102 9.90 39.62 -13.03
C ARG A 102 8.64 38.93 -12.50
N ARG A 103 7.48 39.17 -13.11
CA ARG A 103 6.21 38.52 -12.74
C ARG A 103 6.29 37.01 -12.90
N GLU A 104 6.87 36.51 -13.99
CA GLU A 104 7.06 35.08 -14.21
C GLU A 104 8.01 34.46 -13.18
N MET A 105 9.10 35.14 -12.82
CA MET A 105 9.99 34.67 -11.76
C MET A 105 9.27 34.55 -10.40
N TRP A 106 8.40 35.50 -10.06
CA TRP A 106 7.59 35.41 -8.84
C TRP A 106 6.60 34.24 -8.89
N ARG A 107 5.86 34.08 -9.99
CA ARG A 107 4.93 32.94 -10.16
C ARG A 107 5.65 31.59 -10.13
N SER A 108 6.83 31.49 -10.74
CA SER A 108 7.65 30.29 -10.67
C SER A 108 8.15 30.00 -9.25
N GLY A 109 8.43 31.04 -8.46
CA GLY A 109 8.77 30.89 -7.04
C GLY A 109 7.60 30.32 -6.24
N GLU A 110 6.40 30.85 -6.43
CA GLU A 110 5.17 30.36 -5.79
C GLU A 110 4.87 28.91 -6.16
N LEU A 111 4.93 28.55 -7.45
CA LEU A 111 4.79 27.15 -7.90
C LEU A 111 5.85 26.22 -7.28
N SER A 112 7.09 26.70 -7.14
CA SER A 112 8.17 25.93 -6.52
C SER A 112 7.90 25.68 -5.02
N ASP A 113 7.40 26.69 -4.31
CA ASP A 113 6.99 26.58 -2.91
C ASP A 113 5.83 25.61 -2.73
N GLU A 114 4.81 25.66 -3.60
CA GLU A 114 3.72 24.69 -3.61
C GLU A 114 4.21 23.26 -3.85
N VAL A 115 5.09 23.05 -4.83
CA VAL A 115 5.69 21.74 -5.10
C VAL A 115 6.48 21.24 -3.89
N ARG A 116 7.22 22.11 -3.19
CA ARG A 116 7.92 21.75 -1.96
C ARG A 116 6.94 21.27 -0.87
N VAL A 117 5.85 22.01 -0.64
CA VAL A 117 4.83 21.63 0.35
C VAL A 117 4.16 20.31 -0.02
N LEU A 118 3.88 20.08 -1.30
CA LEU A 118 3.31 18.82 -1.77
C LEU A 118 4.27 17.65 -1.55
N ARG A 119 5.57 17.83 -1.79
CA ARG A 119 6.58 16.81 -1.48
C ARG A 119 6.62 16.49 0.01
N GLU A 120 6.67 17.50 0.88
CA GLU A 120 6.66 17.27 2.33
C GLU A 120 5.40 16.52 2.81
N LYS A 121 4.23 16.86 2.26
CA LYS A 121 2.99 16.13 2.52
C LYS A 121 3.07 14.69 2.03
N ASN A 122 3.68 14.46 0.88
CA ASN A 122 3.88 13.11 0.33
C ASN A 122 4.80 12.30 1.23
N ASP A 123 5.95 12.84 1.64
CA ASP A 123 6.87 12.17 2.57
C ASP A 123 6.18 11.84 3.91
N ARG A 124 5.24 12.68 4.37
CA ARG A 124 4.47 12.42 5.58
C ARG A 124 3.47 11.28 5.39
N LEU A 125 2.85 11.19 4.21
CA LEU A 125 1.95 10.10 3.86
C LEU A 125 2.70 8.79 3.69
N GLU A 126 3.88 8.81 3.06
CA GLU A 126 4.77 7.65 2.91
C GLU A 126 5.12 7.07 4.28
N ARG A 127 5.66 7.89 5.20
CA ARG A 127 5.94 7.45 6.58
C ARG A 127 4.70 6.93 7.32
N ARG A 128 3.50 7.44 7.01
CA ARG A 128 2.26 6.92 7.60
C ARG A 128 1.89 5.58 7.00
N ASN A 129 2.13 5.38 5.71
CA ASN A 129 1.91 4.13 5.02
C ASN A 129 2.85 3.05 5.56
N ASP A 130 4.14 3.35 5.72
CA ASP A 130 5.12 2.42 6.31
C ASP A 130 4.67 1.93 7.70
N ARG A 131 4.19 2.86 8.55
CA ARG A 131 3.64 2.52 9.87
C ARG A 131 2.37 1.65 9.80
N LEU A 132 1.55 1.79 8.76
CA LEU A 132 0.37 0.96 8.57
C LEU A 132 0.75 -0.43 8.06
N GLU A 133 1.72 -0.51 7.17
CA GLU A 133 2.29 -1.76 6.68
C GLU A 133 2.91 -2.57 7.82
N GLU A 134 3.74 -1.94 8.67
CA GLU A 134 4.27 -2.59 9.87
C GLU A 134 3.17 -3.09 10.82
N ARG A 135 2.07 -2.35 10.97
CA ARG A 135 0.93 -2.79 11.79
C ARG A 135 0.20 -3.96 11.16
N ASN A 136 0.04 -3.97 9.84
CA ASN A 136 -0.55 -5.09 9.12
C ASN A 136 0.31 -6.35 9.26
N ASP A 137 1.64 -6.24 9.11
CA ASP A 137 2.55 -7.37 9.31
C ASP A 137 2.46 -7.96 10.71
N ARG A 138 2.32 -7.11 11.74
CA ARG A 138 2.12 -7.57 13.12
C ARG A 138 0.78 -8.28 13.29
N LEU A 139 -0.29 -7.73 12.73
CA LEU A 139 -1.62 -8.34 12.79
C LEU A 139 -1.64 -9.68 12.05
N GLU A 140 -0.99 -9.78 10.90
CA GLU A 140 -0.88 -11.03 10.13
C GLU A 140 -0.18 -12.11 10.95
N LYS A 141 0.94 -11.78 11.61
CA LYS A 141 1.63 -12.71 12.52
C LYS A 141 0.75 -13.15 13.69
N GLN A 142 -0.06 -12.25 14.26
CA GLN A 142 -0.99 -12.59 15.33
C GLN A 142 -2.11 -13.52 14.84
N VAL A 143 -2.67 -13.25 13.67
CA VAL A 143 -3.70 -14.08 13.05
C VAL A 143 -3.14 -15.48 12.75
N GLU A 144 -1.92 -15.58 12.23
CA GLU A 144 -1.30 -16.89 11.96
C GLU A 144 -1.02 -17.67 13.24
N THR A 145 -0.61 -16.98 14.32
CA THR A 145 -0.44 -17.59 15.64
C THR A 145 -1.76 -18.13 16.19
N LEU A 146 -2.83 -17.33 16.12
CA LEU A 146 -4.16 -17.75 16.54
C LEU A 146 -4.67 -18.92 15.69
N ARG A 147 -4.42 -18.88 14.38
CA ARG A 147 -4.78 -19.97 13.47
C ARG A 147 -4.10 -21.28 13.89
N LEU A 148 -2.80 -21.23 14.22
CA LEU A 148 -2.07 -22.40 14.71
C LEU A 148 -2.63 -22.92 16.04
N GLN A 149 -2.92 -22.01 16.98
CA GLN A 149 -3.54 -22.37 18.27
C GLN A 149 -4.91 -23.03 18.09
N VAL A 150 -5.75 -22.49 17.20
CA VAL A 150 -7.06 -23.07 16.88
C VAL A 150 -6.90 -24.45 16.22
N SER A 151 -5.95 -24.61 15.31
CA SER A 151 -5.65 -25.93 14.72
C SER A 151 -5.24 -26.95 15.79
N GLN A 152 -4.37 -26.55 16.72
CA GLN A 152 -3.97 -27.41 17.83
C GLN A 152 -5.14 -27.78 18.75
N LEU A 153 -5.99 -26.81 19.09
CA LEU A 153 -7.19 -27.03 19.89
C LEU A 153 -8.14 -28.00 19.21
N MET A 154 -8.33 -27.88 17.90
CA MET A 154 -9.18 -28.79 17.13
C MET A 154 -8.62 -30.22 17.12
N THR A 155 -7.30 -30.39 17.04
CA THR A 155 -6.66 -31.70 17.17
C THR A 155 -6.89 -32.29 18.56
N GLN A 156 -6.66 -31.51 19.63
CA GLN A 156 -6.89 -31.96 21.01
C GLN A 156 -8.35 -32.31 21.26
N HIS A 157 -9.28 -31.50 20.75
CA HIS A 157 -10.71 -31.76 20.86
C HIS A 157 -11.08 -33.07 20.15
N GLY A 158 -10.56 -33.32 18.95
CA GLY A 158 -10.76 -34.59 18.24
C GLY A 158 -10.28 -35.79 19.06
N GLN A 159 -9.07 -35.71 19.62
CA GLN A 159 -8.53 -36.77 20.50
C GLN A 159 -9.43 -37.02 21.72
N MET A 160 -9.94 -35.98 22.35
CA MET A 160 -10.83 -36.13 23.51
C MET A 160 -12.17 -36.76 23.13
N VAL A 161 -12.73 -36.39 21.97
CA VAL A 161 -13.94 -37.02 21.44
C VAL A 161 -13.72 -38.51 21.18
N ASP A 162 -12.57 -38.88 20.59
CA ASP A 162 -12.21 -40.28 20.36
C ASP A 162 -12.11 -41.06 21.68
N ILE A 163 -11.44 -40.49 22.70
CA ILE A 163 -11.33 -41.10 24.04
C ILE A 163 -12.71 -41.26 24.69
N MET A 164 -13.59 -40.25 24.60
CA MET A 164 -14.93 -40.34 25.16
C MET A 164 -15.75 -41.43 24.48
N GLN A 165 -15.66 -41.56 23.15
CA GLN A 165 -16.34 -42.63 22.42
C GLN A 165 -15.83 -44.02 22.80
N GLU A 166 -14.51 -44.18 22.96
CA GLU A 166 -13.93 -45.43 23.45
C GLU A 166 -14.42 -45.76 24.87
N HIS A 167 -14.41 -44.77 25.77
CA HIS A 167 -14.85 -44.94 27.15
C HIS A 167 -16.34 -45.30 27.23
N ASP A 168 -17.20 -44.64 26.45
CA ASP A 168 -18.62 -44.98 26.35
C ASP A 168 -18.81 -46.42 25.86
N GLY A 169 -18.04 -46.84 24.85
CA GLY A 169 -17.99 -48.24 24.40
C GLY A 169 -17.66 -49.20 25.55
N ARG A 170 -16.57 -48.93 26.29
CA ARG A 170 -16.14 -49.76 27.42
C ARG A 170 -17.16 -49.79 28.56
N ILE A 171 -17.88 -48.70 28.84
CA ILE A 171 -18.97 -48.69 29.82
C ILE A 171 -20.08 -49.63 29.36
N THR A 172 -20.48 -49.57 28.08
CA THR A 172 -21.54 -50.45 27.56
C THR A 172 -21.13 -51.92 27.61
N GLU A 173 -19.88 -52.25 27.26
CA GLU A 173 -19.34 -53.60 27.35
C GLU A 173 -19.30 -54.09 28.80
N ASN A 174 -18.81 -53.27 29.73
CA ASN A 174 -18.74 -53.63 31.14
C ASN A 174 -20.13 -53.82 31.75
N ARG A 175 -21.11 -52.99 31.36
CA ARG A 175 -22.50 -53.14 31.78
C ARG A 175 -23.07 -54.49 31.35
N VAL A 176 -22.88 -54.87 30.08
CA VAL A 176 -23.33 -56.18 29.57
C VAL A 176 -22.65 -57.32 30.32
N ALA A 177 -21.33 -57.25 30.52
CA ALA A 177 -20.60 -58.27 31.27
C ALA A 177 -21.10 -58.40 32.72
N ASN A 178 -21.39 -57.28 33.38
CA ASN A 178 -21.96 -57.31 34.73
C ASN A 178 -23.37 -57.94 34.75
N GLU A 179 -24.23 -57.60 33.79
CA GLU A 179 -25.56 -58.21 33.63
C GLU A 179 -25.42 -59.74 33.44
N GLU A 180 -24.51 -60.21 32.58
CA GLU A 180 -24.21 -61.64 32.40
C GLU A 180 -23.72 -62.31 33.70
N THR A 181 -22.81 -61.68 34.44
CA THR A 181 -22.35 -62.21 35.73
C THR A 181 -23.48 -62.25 36.77
N GLN A 182 -24.37 -61.27 36.77
CA GLN A 182 -25.52 -61.22 37.66
C GLN A 182 -26.51 -62.33 37.34
N GLU A 183 -26.78 -62.61 36.07
CA GLU A 183 -27.60 -63.75 35.64
C GLU A 183 -26.99 -65.09 36.09
N MET A 184 -25.67 -65.23 35.97
CA MET A 184 -24.95 -66.42 36.46
C MET A 184 -25.08 -66.60 37.97
N VAL A 185 -24.94 -65.53 38.75
CA VAL A 185 -25.13 -65.57 40.22
C VAL A 185 -26.57 -65.94 40.57
N GLN A 186 -27.57 -65.32 39.93
CA GLN A 186 -28.98 -65.66 40.16
C GLN A 186 -29.28 -67.12 39.83
N ALA A 187 -28.74 -67.65 38.73
CA ALA A 187 -28.89 -69.06 38.38
C ALA A 187 -28.27 -69.99 39.45
N SER A 188 -27.10 -69.62 39.98
CA SER A 188 -26.47 -70.34 41.10
C SER A 188 -27.33 -70.31 42.37
N ASP A 189 -27.89 -69.16 42.73
CA ASP A 189 -28.77 -69.01 43.90
C ASP A 189 -30.06 -69.83 43.75
N ILE A 190 -30.67 -69.85 42.56
CA ILE A 190 -31.84 -70.70 42.27
C ILE A 190 -31.48 -72.18 42.47
N MET A 191 -30.31 -72.62 41.99
CA MET A 191 -29.85 -74.00 42.17
C MET A 191 -29.60 -74.34 43.64
N LEU A 192 -28.93 -73.46 44.39
CA LEU A 192 -28.68 -73.66 45.82
C LEU A 192 -29.97 -73.71 46.63
N ASN A 193 -30.92 -72.82 46.34
CA ASN A 193 -32.24 -72.84 46.97
C ASN A 193 -33.02 -74.12 46.63
N ALA A 194 -33.00 -74.56 45.38
CA ALA A 194 -33.63 -75.82 44.97
C ALA A 194 -33.01 -77.03 45.67
N TRP A 195 -31.69 -77.02 45.90
CA TRP A 195 -30.99 -78.04 46.67
C TRP A 195 -31.36 -77.98 48.16
N ALA A 196 -31.39 -76.80 48.76
CA ALA A 196 -31.75 -76.60 50.16
C ALA A 196 -33.17 -77.09 50.47
N VAL A 197 -34.14 -76.87 49.57
CA VAL A 197 -35.53 -77.37 49.72
C VAL A 197 -35.59 -78.90 49.82
N GLN A 198 -34.65 -79.65 49.24
CA GLN A 198 -34.61 -81.11 49.41
C GLN A 198 -34.20 -81.55 50.82
N PHE A 199 -33.54 -80.68 51.59
CA PHE A 199 -33.02 -80.97 52.94
C PHE A 199 -33.87 -80.39 54.08
N ILE A 200 -34.93 -79.64 53.77
CA ILE A 200 -35.92 -79.24 54.79
C ILE A 200 -36.82 -80.45 55.06
N GLU A 201 -36.31 -81.41 55.84
CA GLU A 201 -37.18 -82.22 56.69
C GLU A 201 -37.60 -81.35 57.87
N GLU A 202 -38.90 -81.07 57.98
CA GLU A 202 -39.51 -80.47 59.17
C GLU A 202 -39.30 -81.45 60.33
N PRO A 203 -38.47 -81.14 61.36
CA PRO A 203 -38.35 -82.02 62.50
C PRO A 203 -39.71 -82.06 63.22
N PRO A 204 -40.17 -83.22 63.71
CA PRO A 204 -41.42 -83.29 64.45
C PRO A 204 -41.34 -82.37 65.68
N ALA A 205 -42.46 -81.72 66.01
CA ALA A 205 -42.59 -80.91 67.21
C ALA A 205 -42.13 -81.72 68.44
N ASP A 206 -41.01 -81.31 69.02
CA ASP A 206 -40.46 -81.86 70.25
C ASP A 206 -41.29 -81.31 71.42
N ASP A 207 -42.37 -82.03 71.76
CA ASP A 207 -43.09 -81.85 73.03
C ASP A 207 -42.21 -82.39 74.17
N GLY A 208 -41.17 -81.64 74.53
CA GLY A 208 -40.22 -82.01 75.59
C GLY A 208 -39.44 -80.81 76.08
N GLU A 209 -39.95 -80.13 77.12
CA GLU A 209 -39.19 -79.10 77.82
C GLU A 209 -37.84 -79.65 78.33
N PRO A 210 -36.76 -78.84 78.27
CA PRO A 210 -35.39 -79.32 78.42
C PRO A 210 -34.97 -79.41 79.90
N GLN A 211 -34.30 -80.50 80.28
CA GLN A 211 -33.60 -80.61 81.56
C GLN A 211 -32.11 -80.33 81.34
N PHE A 212 -31.73 -79.05 81.42
CA PHE A 212 -30.34 -78.67 81.65
C PHE A 212 -30.23 -78.16 83.09
N GLU A 213 -29.45 -78.86 83.91
CA GLU A 213 -28.93 -78.34 85.18
C GLU A 213 -28.02 -77.17 84.85
N ALA A 214 -28.38 -75.98 85.34
CA ALA A 214 -27.50 -74.83 85.32
C ALA A 214 -26.36 -75.09 86.31
N GLU A 215 -25.21 -75.51 85.80
CA GLU A 215 -23.94 -75.33 86.50
C GLU A 215 -23.59 -73.84 86.43
N ASP A 216 -23.69 -73.16 87.57
CA ASP A 216 -23.19 -71.79 87.78
C ASP A 216 -21.69 -71.75 87.46
N LEU A 217 -21.35 -71.35 86.24
CA LEU A 217 -20.01 -70.89 85.90
C LEU A 217 -19.94 -69.41 86.24
N GLU A 218 -19.21 -69.13 87.32
CA GLU A 218 -18.84 -67.81 87.82
C GLU A 218 -18.47 -66.88 86.66
N GLU A 219 -19.10 -65.70 86.65
CA GLU A 219 -18.79 -64.60 85.75
C GLU A 219 -17.32 -64.18 86.00
N GLU A 220 -16.43 -64.54 85.07
CA GLU A 220 -15.06 -64.05 85.05
C GLU A 220 -15.06 -62.65 84.42
N ASP A 221 -14.84 -61.65 85.27
CA ASP A 221 -14.66 -60.24 84.96
C ASP A 221 -13.57 -60.05 83.89
N PHE A 222 -13.96 -59.74 82.64
CA PHE A 222 -13.05 -59.20 81.64
C PHE A 222 -13.20 -57.68 81.59
N ASP A 223 -12.45 -57.00 82.46
CA ASP A 223 -12.23 -55.55 82.42
C ASP A 223 -11.40 -55.17 81.19
N GLU A 224 -12.00 -54.31 80.36
CA GLU A 224 -11.44 -53.18 79.58
C GLU A 224 -9.97 -53.18 79.12
N ASP A 225 -9.80 -52.85 77.83
CA ASP A 225 -9.12 -51.59 77.48
C ASP A 225 -9.69 -50.98 76.18
N PRO A 226 -10.32 -49.77 76.22
CA PRO A 226 -10.77 -49.04 75.05
C PRO A 226 -9.80 -47.91 74.62
N ASN A 227 -8.53 -47.91 75.03
CA ASN A 227 -7.56 -46.86 74.71
C ASN A 227 -6.44 -47.28 73.72
N GLU A 228 -6.79 -47.79 72.54
CA GLU A 228 -5.87 -47.69 71.38
C GLU A 228 -6.38 -46.60 70.43
N ASP A 229 -5.94 -45.37 70.71
CA ASP A 229 -5.90 -44.25 69.78
C ASP A 229 -4.58 -44.32 69.01
N PRO A 230 -4.56 -44.36 67.66
CA PRO A 230 -3.39 -44.00 66.91
C PRO A 230 -3.50 -42.53 66.48
N GLU A 231 -2.63 -41.74 67.10
CA GLU A 231 -2.44 -40.30 66.95
C GLU A 231 -2.54 -39.76 65.51
N GLU A 232 -3.11 -38.55 65.44
CA GLU A 232 -3.02 -37.58 64.35
C GLU A 232 -1.55 -37.22 64.08
N ASP A 233 -1.08 -37.43 62.85
CA ASP A 233 0.04 -36.66 62.30
C ASP A 233 -0.52 -35.68 61.26
N ASP A 234 -0.61 -34.42 61.71
CA ASP A 234 -0.66 -33.22 60.88
C ASP A 234 0.64 -33.11 60.05
N ASP A 235 0.53 -32.89 58.74
CA ASP A 235 1.62 -32.26 57.97
C ASP A 235 1.07 -31.08 57.16
N ASP A 236 1.30 -29.91 57.75
CA ASP A 236 1.12 -28.57 57.20
C ASP A 236 2.07 -28.31 56.03
N GLY A 237 1.56 -28.48 54.80
CA GLY A 237 2.21 -28.06 53.57
C GLY A 237 1.73 -26.69 53.07
N ASP A 238 1.84 -25.66 53.90
CA ASP A 238 1.52 -24.27 53.54
C ASP A 238 2.59 -23.70 52.58
N ALA A 239 2.29 -23.68 51.28
CA ALA A 239 3.11 -23.01 50.28
C ALA A 239 2.41 -21.74 49.80
N ALA A 240 2.43 -20.72 50.64
CA ALA A 240 2.33 -19.33 50.20
C ALA A 240 3.51 -19.02 49.25
N SER A 241 3.21 -18.69 47.99
CA SER A 241 4.13 -17.92 47.15
C SER A 241 3.45 -16.64 46.72
N ASP A 242 3.89 -15.58 47.38
CA ASP A 242 3.58 -14.19 47.11
C ASP A 242 3.86 -13.79 45.64
N ILE A 243 2.81 -13.26 45.03
CA ILE A 243 2.79 -12.03 44.23
C ILE A 243 4.08 -11.18 44.19
N SER A 244 4.50 -10.81 42.97
CA SER A 244 5.16 -9.51 42.73
C SER A 244 4.89 -9.00 41.30
N HIS A 245 4.08 -7.95 41.21
CA HIS A 245 3.98 -7.04 40.06
C HIS A 245 5.00 -5.89 40.24
N VAL A 246 5.79 -5.54 39.22
CA VAL A 246 6.32 -4.16 39.09
C VAL A 246 6.78 -3.80 37.66
N SER A 247 6.19 -2.69 37.17
CA SER A 247 6.63 -1.64 36.21
C SER A 247 7.37 -2.00 34.90
N MET A 248 6.91 -1.64 33.69
CA MET A 248 6.53 -0.32 33.15
C MET A 248 7.76 0.56 32.83
N ASP A 249 7.87 0.89 31.53
CA ASP A 249 8.66 1.91 30.82
C ASP A 249 10.20 1.84 30.75
N SER A 250 10.71 1.93 29.51
CA SER A 250 11.92 2.67 29.18
C SER A 250 11.88 3.13 27.71
N ASP A 251 12.24 4.40 27.53
CA ASP A 251 12.38 5.21 26.31
C ASP A 251 13.17 4.56 25.15
#